data_AF-A0A0A9DNU5-F1
#
_entry.id   AF-A0A0A9DNU5-F1
#
_cell.length_a   1.000
_cell.length_b   1.000
_cell.length_c   1.000
_cell.angle_alpha   90.00
_cell.angle_beta   90.00
_cell.angle_gamma   90.00
#
_symmetry.space_group_name_H-M   'P 1'
#
loop_
_entity.id
_entity.type
_entity.pdbx_description
1 polymer ?
#
loop_
_entity_poly.entity_id
_entity_poly.type
_entity_poly.pdbx_seq_one_letter_code
_entity_poly.pdbx_strand_id
1 'polypeptide(L)'
;MFATFPVSAISQEGHFLELFRSVSLIAKLGKVYLTVISVLHMHWECWNLQISLQSWTGQLSESFVVKRHADNAFESKDFATALECYSRFIDSGALASATILARRCFSYMVAGKLQEALADTKKAEDIAPRWPIGYYLQAMALVGLGREAESHEALKKGTALEAERNSRARTV
;
A
#
# COMPACT_ATOMS: atom_id res chain seq x y z
N MET A 1 -42.62 -81.15 12.56
CA MET A 1 -41.29 -81.18 11.90
C MET A 1 -40.60 -79.88 12.28
N PHE A 2 -39.86 -79.89 13.39
CA PHE A 2 -39.19 -78.70 13.93
C PHE A 2 -37.89 -78.49 13.16
N ALA A 3 -37.81 -77.42 12.37
CA ALA A 3 -36.55 -76.98 11.77
C ALA A 3 -35.73 -76.26 12.86
N THR A 4 -34.77 -76.97 13.44
CA THR A 4 -33.72 -76.37 14.27
C THR A 4 -32.84 -75.50 13.39
N PHE A 5 -33.02 -74.19 13.44
CA PHE A 5 -32.08 -73.25 12.86
C PHE A 5 -30.74 -73.36 13.62
N PRO A 6 -29.59 -73.44 12.93
CA PRO A 6 -28.30 -73.53 13.59
C PRO A 6 -28.00 -72.21 14.33
N VAL A 7 -27.67 -72.32 15.61
CA VAL A 7 -27.29 -71.23 16.53
C VAL A 7 -26.08 -70.41 16.02
N SER A 8 -25.40 -70.86 14.98
CA SER A 8 -24.26 -70.18 14.35
C SER A 8 -24.63 -68.98 13.46
N ALA A 9 -25.89 -68.80 13.04
CA ALA A 9 -26.29 -67.69 12.17
C ALA A 9 -26.47 -66.35 12.90
N ILE A 10 -26.94 -66.38 14.15
CA ILE A 10 -27.21 -65.17 14.98
C ILE A 10 -25.89 -64.51 15.43
N SER A 11 -24.80 -65.27 15.52
CA SER A 11 -23.46 -64.77 15.89
C SER A 11 -22.81 -63.92 14.78
N GLN A 12 -23.10 -64.20 13.50
CA GLN A 12 -22.49 -63.45 12.39
C GLN A 12 -23.19 -62.12 12.10
N GLU A 13 -24.51 -62.01 12.33
CA GLU A 13 -25.26 -60.75 12.13
C GLU A 13 -24.88 -59.68 13.16
N GLY A 14 -24.63 -60.05 14.42
CA GLY A 14 -24.14 -59.14 15.45
C GLY A 14 -22.74 -58.58 15.13
N HIS A 15 -21.87 -59.43 14.58
CA HIS A 15 -20.52 -59.03 14.16
C HIS A 15 -20.53 -58.06 12.97
N PHE A 16 -21.49 -58.20 12.05
CA PHE A 16 -21.66 -57.30 10.90
C PHE A 16 -22.14 -55.91 11.33
N LEU A 17 -23.06 -55.83 12.30
CA LEU A 17 -23.53 -54.56 12.86
C LEU A 17 -22.43 -53.81 13.63
N GLU A 18 -21.58 -54.51 14.38
CA GLU A 18 -20.41 -53.93 15.04
C GLU A 18 -19.35 -53.42 14.05
N LEU A 19 -19.14 -54.13 12.94
CA LEU A 19 -18.29 -53.67 11.84
C LEU A 19 -18.86 -52.42 11.16
N PHE A 20 -20.18 -52.37 10.90
CA PHE A 20 -20.83 -51.18 10.33
C PHE A 20 -20.78 -49.98 11.27
N ARG A 21 -20.96 -50.19 12.58
CA ARG A 21 -20.78 -49.15 13.60
C ARG A 21 -19.34 -48.64 13.61
N SER A 22 -18.36 -49.53 13.53
CA SER A 22 -16.93 -49.19 13.49
C SER A 22 -16.56 -48.40 12.23
N VAL A 23 -17.01 -48.83 11.04
CA VAL A 23 -16.77 -48.13 9.77
C VAL A 23 -17.45 -46.76 9.74
N SER A 24 -18.68 -46.65 10.24
CA SER A 24 -19.39 -45.37 10.35
C SER A 24 -18.70 -44.41 11.33
N LEU A 25 -18.18 -44.94 12.44
CA LEU A 25 -17.42 -44.17 13.44
C LEU A 25 -16.11 -43.66 12.84
N ILE A 26 -15.37 -44.50 12.11
CA ILE A 26 -14.13 -44.11 11.42
C ILE A 26 -14.41 -43.03 10.37
N ALA A 27 -15.48 -43.15 9.59
CA ALA A 27 -15.87 -42.12 8.62
C ALA A 27 -16.28 -40.79 9.29
N LYS A 28 -16.96 -40.85 10.45
CA LYS A 28 -17.31 -39.65 11.25
C LYS A 28 -16.05 -39.00 11.84
N LEU A 29 -15.14 -39.79 12.40
CA LEU A 29 -13.86 -39.32 12.93
C LEU A 29 -13.00 -38.69 11.83
N GLY A 30 -12.95 -39.29 10.63
CA GLY A 30 -12.27 -38.72 9.46
C GLY A 30 -12.85 -37.38 9.01
N LYS A 31 -14.20 -37.25 8.99
CA LYS A 31 -14.85 -35.96 8.72
C LYS A 31 -14.55 -34.92 9.78
N VAL A 32 -14.64 -35.27 11.06
CA VAL A 32 -14.28 -34.37 12.17
C VAL A 32 -12.82 -33.92 12.02
N TYR A 33 -11.91 -34.84 11.74
CA TYR A 33 -10.49 -34.55 11.54
C TYR A 33 -10.23 -33.58 10.37
N LEU A 34 -10.85 -33.81 9.21
CA LEU A 34 -10.78 -32.90 8.06
C LEU A 34 -11.35 -31.51 8.37
N THR A 35 -12.46 -31.45 9.12
CA THR A 35 -13.08 -30.18 9.51
C THR A 35 -12.17 -29.39 10.45
N VAL A 36 -11.58 -30.07 11.44
CA VAL A 36 -10.60 -29.46 12.36
C VAL A 36 -9.38 -28.94 11.62
N ILE A 37 -8.82 -29.70 10.67
CA ILE A 37 -7.71 -29.23 9.82
C ILE A 37 -8.13 -28.01 9.00
N SER A 38 -9.32 -28.03 8.38
CA SER A 38 -9.80 -26.89 7.58
C SER A 38 -10.00 -25.62 8.41
N VAL A 39 -10.50 -25.74 9.65
CA VAL A 39 -10.67 -24.62 10.58
C VAL A 39 -9.32 -24.11 11.09
N LEU A 40 -8.37 -24.99 11.38
CA LEU A 40 -7.00 -24.61 11.76
C LEU A 40 -6.25 -23.93 10.61
N HIS A 41 -6.40 -24.42 9.38
CA HIS A 41 -5.83 -23.79 8.20
C HIS A 41 -6.47 -22.40 7.95
N MET A 42 -7.80 -22.29 8.05
CA MET A 42 -8.48 -20.99 7.95
C MET A 42 -8.04 -20.02 9.05
N HIS A 43 -7.90 -20.49 10.30
CA HIS A 43 -7.40 -19.68 11.41
C HIS A 43 -5.95 -19.25 11.17
N TRP A 44 -5.10 -20.14 10.66
CA TRP A 44 -3.71 -19.86 10.30
C TRP A 44 -3.62 -18.77 9.22
N GLU A 45 -4.39 -18.87 8.13
CA GLU A 45 -4.45 -17.84 7.09
C GLU A 45 -4.98 -16.50 7.64
N CYS A 46 -6.02 -16.52 8.48
CA CYS A 46 -6.52 -15.31 9.15
C CYS A 46 -5.48 -14.66 10.07
N TRP A 47 -4.73 -15.45 10.83
CA TRP A 47 -3.68 -14.96 11.72
C TRP A 47 -2.52 -14.34 10.93
N ASN A 48 -2.12 -14.95 9.82
CA ASN A 48 -1.13 -14.38 8.89
C ASN A 48 -1.61 -13.06 8.27
N LEU A 49 -2.89 -12.98 7.89
CA LEU A 49 -3.48 -11.74 7.37
C LEU A 49 -3.51 -10.64 8.44
N GLN A 50 -3.80 -10.98 9.70
CA GLN A 50 -3.78 -10.03 10.80
C GLN A 50 -2.36 -9.52 11.09
N ILE A 51 -1.35 -10.39 11.10
CA ILE A 51 0.05 -9.98 11.31
C ILE A 51 0.54 -9.08 10.18
N SER A 52 0.23 -9.42 8.92
CA SER A 52 0.61 -8.58 7.78
C SER A 52 -0.10 -7.23 7.82
N LEU A 53 -1.37 -7.17 8.22
CA LEU A 53 -2.09 -5.91 8.43
C LEU A 53 -1.49 -5.09 9.58
N GLN A 54 -1.15 -5.72 10.71
CA GLN A 54 -0.49 -5.04 11.83
C GLN A 54 0.87 -4.47 11.42
N SER A 55 1.67 -5.24 10.69
CA SER A 55 2.94 -4.78 10.14
C SER A 55 2.76 -3.58 9.20
N TRP A 56 1.83 -3.70 8.24
CA TRP A 56 1.53 -2.65 7.28
C TRP A 56 1.00 -1.36 7.93
N THR A 57 0.07 -1.49 8.89
CA THR A 57 -0.45 -0.34 9.66
C THR A 57 0.63 0.30 10.55
N GLY A 58 1.53 -0.50 11.11
CA GLY A 58 2.72 -0.02 11.83
C GLY A 58 3.63 0.81 10.91
N GLN A 59 4.01 0.27 9.75
CA GLN A 59 4.82 0.98 8.76
C GLN A 59 4.18 2.30 8.29
N LEU A 60 2.87 2.30 8.04
CA LEU A 60 2.13 3.51 7.70
C LEU A 60 2.19 4.54 8.82
N SER A 61 2.01 4.12 10.07
CA SER A 61 2.05 5.03 11.22
C SER A 61 3.41 5.73 11.37
N GLU A 62 4.51 4.99 11.21
CA GLU A 62 5.87 5.55 11.24
C GLU A 62 6.10 6.51 10.07
N SER A 63 5.65 6.14 8.87
CA SER A 63 5.74 6.97 7.68
C SER A 63 5.02 8.32 7.87
N PHE A 64 3.83 8.34 8.46
CA PHE A 64 3.13 9.59 8.78
C PHE A 64 3.87 10.46 9.81
N VAL A 65 4.53 9.84 10.80
CA VAL A 65 5.35 10.58 11.77
C VAL A 65 6.55 11.25 11.07
N VAL A 66 7.25 10.52 10.20
CA VAL A 66 8.38 11.07 9.42
C VAL A 66 7.91 12.22 8.52
N LYS A 67 6.77 12.04 7.82
CA LYS A 67 6.16 13.11 7.01
C LYS A 67 5.84 14.34 7.86
N ARG A 68 5.20 14.16 9.01
CA ARG A 68 4.83 15.27 9.90
C ARG A 68 6.08 16.01 10.40
N HIS A 69 7.13 15.28 10.72
CA HIS A 69 8.40 15.88 11.11
C HIS A 69 9.03 16.68 9.96
N ALA A 70 9.01 16.15 8.74
CA ALA A 70 9.45 16.86 7.54
C ALA A 70 8.65 18.16 7.30
N ASP A 71 7.32 18.09 7.44
CA ASP A 71 6.43 19.24 7.28
C ASP A 71 6.75 20.34 8.31
N ASN A 72 6.96 19.99 9.58
CA ASN A 72 7.35 20.93 10.63
C ASN A 72 8.74 21.56 10.37
N ALA A 73 9.70 20.76 9.92
CA ALA A 73 11.05 21.25 9.58
C ALA A 73 10.99 22.23 8.40
N PHE A 74 10.18 21.91 7.38
CA PHE A 74 9.96 22.78 6.23
C PHE A 74 9.32 24.12 6.62
N GLU A 75 8.31 24.10 7.49
CA GLU A 75 7.68 25.31 8.04
C GLU A 75 8.65 26.15 8.88
N SER A 76 9.56 25.49 9.60
CA SER A 76 10.63 26.13 10.37
C SER A 76 11.79 26.63 9.49
N LYS A 77 11.71 26.46 8.16
CA LYS A 77 12.74 26.78 7.16
C LYS A 77 14.05 26.00 7.35
N ASP A 78 14.01 24.93 8.12
CA ASP A 78 15.11 23.96 8.20
C ASP A 78 15.01 23.00 7.01
N PHE A 79 15.45 23.50 5.85
CA PHE A 79 15.37 22.77 4.59
C PHE A 79 16.32 21.57 4.56
N ALA A 80 17.38 21.55 5.37
CA ALA A 80 18.30 20.41 5.45
C ALA A 80 17.61 19.21 6.09
N THR A 81 17.00 19.41 7.27
CA THR A 81 16.24 18.35 7.95
C THR A 81 14.98 17.97 7.19
N ALA A 82 14.27 18.94 6.59
CA ALA A 82 13.11 18.65 5.75
C ALA A 82 13.49 17.74 4.57
N LEU A 83 14.61 18.03 3.89
CA LEU A 83 15.09 17.23 2.77
C LEU A 83 15.41 15.79 3.18
N GLU A 84 16.11 15.60 4.30
CA GLU A 84 16.42 14.27 4.83
C GLU A 84 15.14 13.48 5.14
N CYS A 85 14.21 14.10 5.86
CA CYS A 85 12.97 13.44 6.27
C CYS A 85 12.07 13.11 5.09
N TYR A 86 11.91 14.02 4.12
CA TYR A 86 11.16 13.71 2.89
C TYR A 86 11.81 12.62 2.06
N SER A 87 13.15 12.57 2.01
CA SER A 87 13.85 11.49 1.31
C SER A 87 13.60 10.15 1.98
N ARG A 88 13.77 10.07 3.31
CA ARG A 88 13.45 8.88 4.10
C ARG A 88 12.00 8.43 3.94
N PHE A 89 11.05 9.36 3.90
CA PHE A 89 9.64 9.06 3.67
C PHE A 89 9.41 8.40 2.31
N ILE A 90 10.07 8.88 1.26
CA ILE A 90 9.94 8.35 -0.09
C ILE A 90 10.65 6.99 -0.22
N ASP A 91 11.84 6.87 0.38
CA ASP A 91 12.66 5.66 0.35
C ASP A 91 12.02 4.50 1.13
N SER A 92 11.13 4.79 2.09
CA SER A 92 10.34 3.76 2.79
C SER A 92 9.26 3.11 1.92
N GLY A 93 9.13 3.51 0.64
CA GLY A 93 8.09 3.03 -0.27
C GLY A 93 6.72 3.64 0.00
N ALA A 94 6.62 4.67 0.85
CA ALA A 94 5.36 5.35 1.10
C ALA A 94 4.94 6.18 -0.11
N LEU A 95 3.64 6.27 -0.34
CA LEU A 95 3.09 6.98 -1.49
C LEU A 95 3.33 8.49 -1.35
N ALA A 96 4.22 9.03 -2.17
CA ALA A 96 4.51 10.46 -2.21
C ALA A 96 3.38 11.21 -2.93
N SER A 97 2.89 12.28 -2.31
CA SER A 97 1.99 13.23 -2.99
C SER A 97 2.79 14.28 -3.76
N ALA A 98 2.15 14.91 -4.76
CA ALA A 98 2.77 16.01 -5.51
C ALA A 98 3.27 17.15 -4.59
N THR A 99 2.57 17.43 -3.49
CA THR A 99 2.98 18.43 -2.49
C THR A 99 4.28 18.05 -1.77
N ILE A 100 4.48 16.78 -1.42
CA ILE A 100 5.73 16.31 -0.79
C ILE A 100 6.90 16.49 -1.76
N LEU A 101 6.72 16.08 -3.02
CA LEU A 101 7.74 16.25 -4.05
C LEU A 101 8.05 17.73 -4.31
N ALA A 102 7.04 18.61 -4.30
CA ALA A 102 7.26 20.05 -4.43
C ALA A 102 8.08 20.64 -3.27
N ARG A 103 7.78 20.25 -2.02
CA ARG A 103 8.53 20.70 -0.84
C ARG A 103 9.96 20.17 -0.83
N ARG A 104 10.15 18.91 -1.23
CA ARG A 104 11.49 18.30 -1.38
C ARG A 104 12.27 18.95 -2.51
N CYS A 105 11.64 19.18 -3.67
CA CYS A 105 12.20 19.93 -4.80
C CYS A 105 12.71 21.30 -4.34
N PHE A 106 11.88 22.08 -3.66
CA PHE A 106 12.30 23.39 -3.14
C PHE A 106 13.50 23.26 -2.19
N SER A 107 13.49 22.27 -1.31
CA SER A 107 14.60 22.01 -0.38
C SER A 107 15.89 21.63 -1.12
N TYR A 108 15.81 20.83 -2.19
CA TYR A 108 16.95 20.55 -3.08
C TYR A 108 17.49 21.81 -3.76
N MET A 109 16.62 22.70 -4.22
CA MET A 109 17.04 23.97 -4.82
C MET A 109 17.81 24.84 -3.83
N VAL A 110 17.33 24.95 -2.58
CA VAL A 110 18.04 25.68 -1.51
C VAL A 110 19.40 25.05 -1.22
N ALA A 111 19.50 23.72 -1.30
CA ALA A 111 20.75 22.99 -1.15
C ALA A 111 21.67 23.03 -2.39
N GLY A 112 21.29 23.73 -3.47
CA GLY A 112 22.05 23.81 -4.73
C GLY A 112 21.97 22.55 -5.60
N LYS A 113 21.13 21.57 -5.25
CA LYS A 113 20.95 20.28 -5.93
C LYS A 113 19.87 20.37 -7.02
N LEU A 114 20.16 21.16 -8.05
CA LEU A 114 19.15 21.54 -9.04
C LEU A 114 18.72 20.39 -9.97
N GLN A 115 19.57 19.41 -10.21
CA GLN A 115 19.22 18.24 -11.03
C GLN A 115 18.24 17.32 -10.30
N GLU A 116 18.46 17.10 -9.01
CA GLU A 116 17.56 16.34 -8.14
C GLU A 116 16.22 17.06 -7.96
N ALA A 117 16.25 18.40 -7.83
CA ALA A 117 15.03 19.21 -7.83
C ALA A 117 14.22 19.01 -9.12
N LEU A 118 14.87 19.04 -10.28
CA LEU A 118 14.21 18.82 -11.58
C LEU A 118 13.66 17.39 -11.73
N ALA A 119 14.27 16.40 -11.09
CA ALA A 119 13.73 15.04 -11.07
C ALA A 119 12.42 14.95 -10.27
N ASP A 120 12.31 15.69 -9.16
CA ASP A 120 11.09 15.74 -8.35
C ASP A 120 9.93 16.42 -9.09
N THR A 121 10.21 17.43 -9.93
CA THR A 121 9.14 18.08 -10.71
C THR A 121 8.55 17.16 -11.75
N LYS A 122 9.36 16.28 -12.38
CA LYS A 122 8.87 15.27 -13.32
C LYS A 122 7.97 14.24 -12.63
N LYS A 123 8.39 13.74 -11.46
CA LYS A 123 7.55 12.84 -10.65
C LYS A 123 6.25 13.53 -10.20
N ALA A 124 6.31 14.83 -9.88
CA ALA A 124 5.11 15.58 -9.53
C ALA A 124 4.17 15.76 -10.72
N GLU A 125 4.70 15.93 -11.95
CA GLU A 125 3.94 15.95 -13.19
C GLU A 125 3.23 14.62 -13.45
N ASP A 126 3.91 13.49 -13.23
CA ASP A 126 3.31 12.14 -13.36
C ASP A 126 2.12 11.95 -12.40
N ILE A 127 2.22 12.46 -11.17
CA ILE A 127 1.18 12.34 -10.14
C ILE A 127 0.04 13.35 -10.37
N ALA A 128 0.38 14.57 -10.79
CA ALA A 128 -0.56 15.68 -10.88
C ALA A 128 -0.29 16.55 -12.12
N PRO A 129 -0.62 16.08 -13.33
CA PRO A 129 -0.27 16.76 -14.59
C PRO A 129 -0.99 18.09 -14.80
N ARG A 130 -2.06 18.35 -14.05
CA ARG A 130 -2.85 19.59 -14.13
C ARG A 130 -2.57 20.54 -12.97
N TRP A 131 -1.46 20.35 -12.26
CA TRP A 131 -1.08 21.15 -11.10
C TRP A 131 -0.05 22.22 -11.48
N PRO A 132 -0.43 23.51 -11.57
CA PRO A 132 0.46 24.57 -12.07
C PRO A 132 1.78 24.72 -11.30
N ILE A 133 1.74 24.45 -9.99
CA ILE A 133 2.87 24.64 -9.08
C ILE A 133 4.06 23.74 -9.47
N GLY A 134 3.81 22.52 -9.97
CA GLY A 134 4.87 21.63 -10.44
C GLY A 134 5.68 22.23 -11.59
N TYR A 135 4.99 22.85 -12.55
CA TYR A 135 5.62 23.52 -13.69
C TYR A 135 6.36 24.80 -13.31
N TYR A 136 5.88 25.54 -12.30
CA TYR A 136 6.62 26.69 -11.77
C TYR A 136 7.93 26.29 -11.10
N LEU A 137 7.91 25.22 -10.29
CA LEU A 137 9.12 24.69 -9.68
C LEU A 137 10.09 24.14 -10.73
N GLN A 138 9.57 23.48 -11.78
CA GLN A 138 10.37 23.04 -12.93
C GLN A 138 11.07 24.21 -13.60
N ALA A 139 10.34 25.29 -13.88
CA ALA A 139 10.89 26.50 -14.47
C ALA A 139 12.00 27.11 -13.60
N MET A 140 11.78 27.21 -12.28
CA MET A 140 12.78 27.74 -11.35
C MET A 140 14.06 26.89 -11.35
N ALA A 141 13.93 25.55 -11.32
CA ALA A 141 15.08 24.64 -11.36
C ALA A 141 15.85 24.76 -12.70
N LEU A 142 15.13 24.87 -13.82
CA LEU A 142 15.71 25.04 -15.16
C LEU A 142 16.47 26.36 -15.31
N VAL A 143 15.97 27.46 -14.73
CA VAL A 143 16.71 28.73 -14.67
C VAL A 143 18.03 28.55 -13.94
N GLY A 144 18.01 27.91 -12.76
CA GLY A 144 19.24 27.65 -12.00
C GLY A 144 20.26 26.79 -12.77
N LEU A 145 19.79 25.94 -13.69
CA LEU A 145 20.63 25.10 -14.56
C LEU A 145 21.07 25.81 -15.85
N GLY A 146 20.67 27.06 -16.09
CA GLY A 146 20.96 27.79 -17.33
C GLY A 146 20.16 27.34 -18.55
N ARG A 147 19.07 26.58 -18.35
CA ARG A 147 18.22 26.01 -19.41
C ARG A 147 16.99 26.89 -19.65
N GLU A 148 17.23 28.14 -20.03
CA GLU A 148 16.19 29.18 -20.09
C GLU A 148 15.05 28.86 -21.07
N ALA A 149 15.37 28.33 -22.26
CA ALA A 149 14.35 27.98 -23.26
C ALA A 149 13.31 26.97 -22.70
N GLU A 150 13.78 25.94 -22.00
CA GLU A 150 12.90 24.95 -21.38
C GLU A 150 12.14 25.52 -20.19
N SER A 151 12.75 26.45 -19.46
CA SER A 151 12.09 27.16 -18.36
C SER A 151 10.89 27.97 -18.87
N HIS A 152 11.05 28.71 -19.97
CA HIS A 152 9.96 29.47 -20.56
C HIS A 152 8.79 28.60 -21.01
N GLU A 153 9.07 27.43 -21.59
CA GLU A 153 8.02 26.45 -21.94
C GLU A 153 7.30 25.91 -20.70
N ALA A 154 8.03 25.62 -19.61
CA ALA A 154 7.42 25.20 -18.34
C ALA A 154 6.52 26.30 -17.75
N LEU A 155 6.97 27.56 -17.75
CA LEU A 155 6.15 28.70 -17.30
C LEU A 155 4.87 28.86 -18.14
N LYS A 156 4.98 28.72 -19.46
CA LYS A 156 3.83 28.80 -20.38
C LYS A 156 2.81 27.70 -20.08
N LYS A 157 3.26 26.47 -19.80
CA LYS A 157 2.37 25.38 -19.37
C LYS A 157 1.69 25.68 -18.03
N GLY A 158 2.46 26.09 -17.02
CA GLY A 158 1.92 26.40 -15.69
C GLY A 158 0.86 27.52 -15.73
N THR A 159 1.15 28.62 -16.43
CA THR A 159 0.21 29.73 -16.61
C THR A 159 -1.06 29.35 -17.38
N ALA A 160 -0.93 28.53 -18.42
CA ALA A 160 -2.10 28.02 -19.15
C ALA A 160 -3.03 27.18 -18.25
N LEU A 161 -2.47 26.30 -17.43
CA LEU A 161 -3.24 25.49 -16.48
C LEU A 161 -3.93 26.33 -15.41
N GLU A 162 -3.27 27.37 -14.91
CA GLU A 162 -3.88 28.28 -13.94
C GLU A 162 -5.03 29.10 -14.56
N ALA A 163 -4.86 29.58 -15.79
CA ALA A 163 -5.91 30.26 -16.53
C ALA A 163 -7.14 29.36 -16.75
N GLU A 164 -6.91 28.09 -17.11
CA GLU A 164 -7.97 27.09 -17.27
C GLU A 164 -8.69 26.78 -15.93
N ARG A 165 -7.93 26.66 -14.83
CA ARG A 165 -8.51 26.46 -13.49
C ARG A 165 -9.40 27.65 -13.11
N ASN A 166 -8.95 28.86 -13.37
CA ASN A 166 -9.65 30.08 -13.00
C ASN A 166 -10.89 30.32 -13.87
N SER A 167 -10.88 29.95 -15.16
CA SER A 167 -12.08 30.03 -16.00
C SER A 167 -13.16 29.06 -15.54
N ARG A 168 -12.78 27.82 -15.21
CA ARG A 168 -13.70 26.81 -14.66
C ARG A 168 -14.34 27.25 -13.35
N ALA A 169 -13.59 27.90 -12.47
CA ALA A 169 -14.11 28.41 -11.20
C ALA A 169 -15.15 29.53 -11.36
N ARG A 170 -15.17 30.26 -12.49
CA ARG A 170 -16.17 31.31 -12.77
C ARG A 170 -17.47 30.77 -13.37
N THR A 171 -17.45 29.55 -13.93
CA THR A 171 -18.60 28.92 -14.59
C THR A 171 -19.44 28.03 -13.65
N VAL A 172 -19.07 27.93 -12.38
CA VAL A 172 -19.77 27.18 -11.32
C VAL A 172 -20.31 28.16 -10.31
#